data_AF-R7WA67-F1
#
_entry.id   AF-R7WA67-F1
#
_cell.length_a   1.000
_cell.length_b   1.000
_cell.length_c   1.000
_cell.angle_alpha   90.00
_cell.angle_beta   90.00
_cell.angle_gamma   90.00
#
_symmetry.space_group_name_H-M   'P 1'
#
loop_
_entity.id
_entity.type
_entity.pdbx_description
1 polymer ?
#
loop_
_entity_poly.entity_id
_entity_poly.type
_entity_poly.pdbx_seq_one_letter_code
_entity_poly.pdbx_strand_id
1 'polypeptide(L)'
;MEVTKDGCPIVFHDNFIYTEQDGKISGKRVTDLPLDEFLSYGPQKDQDKAFEGVDALVGFNVELKFDDDLDYQEEELAGVYFLTVGGTQIHADARRNSLEEAVRLCRAGGLQGIVSEARAVFRHPSAVARVKESDLSLLTYGQLNNVPEAVYMQHLMGVDGVIVDLVQEIAEAVSEFAAVVAPEPSPEEGQAGRLGPDRAAPAKKTPNFSQREISFLLRLIPELVQ
;
A
#
# COMPACT_ATOMS: atom_id res chain seq x y z
N MET A 1 3.54 -2.50 15.44
CA MET A 1 3.68 -3.14 16.77
C MET A 1 4.53 -2.26 17.66
N GLU A 2 4.29 -2.28 18.96
CA GLU A 2 5.07 -1.56 19.96
C GLU A 2 5.54 -2.51 21.07
N VAL A 3 6.43 -2.03 21.94
CA VAL A 3 6.95 -2.81 23.08
C VAL A 3 6.66 -2.04 24.36
N THR A 4 6.06 -2.71 25.33
CA THR A 4 5.78 -2.16 26.68
C THR A 4 7.07 -1.99 27.47
N LYS A 5 7.00 -1.27 28.60
CA LYS A 5 8.15 -0.95 29.46
C LYS A 5 8.90 -2.20 29.96
N ASP A 6 8.17 -3.29 30.17
CA ASP A 6 8.66 -4.60 30.60
C ASP A 6 9.08 -5.52 29.45
N GLY A 7 9.17 -4.99 28.23
CA GLY A 7 9.72 -5.71 27.08
C GLY A 7 8.73 -6.63 26.37
N CYS A 8 7.43 -6.46 26.57
CA CYS A 8 6.41 -7.29 25.93
C CYS A 8 5.93 -6.66 24.61
N PRO A 9 5.97 -7.39 23.48
CA PRO A 9 5.44 -6.88 22.22
C PRO A 9 3.91 -6.84 22.26
N ILE A 10 3.33 -5.79 21.69
CA ILE A 10 1.88 -5.55 21.63
C ILE A 10 1.44 -5.11 20.23
N VAL A 11 0.20 -5.41 19.89
CA VAL A 11 -0.46 -4.94 18.66
C VAL A 11 -1.28 -3.70 18.99
N PHE A 12 -0.63 -2.54 18.87
CA PHE A 12 -1.26 -1.24 19.08
C PHE A 12 -0.64 -0.22 18.13
N HIS A 13 -1.47 0.68 17.59
CA HIS A 13 -1.06 1.61 16.54
C HIS A 13 -0.53 2.93 17.10
N ASP A 14 -1.21 3.46 18.12
CA ASP A 14 -0.97 4.80 18.63
C ASP A 14 0.14 4.81 19.69
N ASN A 15 0.94 5.87 19.70
CA ASN A 15 2.01 6.02 20.70
C ASN A 15 1.46 6.25 22.13
N PHE A 16 0.19 6.66 22.24
CA PHE A 16 -0.45 7.03 23.50
C PHE A 16 -1.77 6.32 23.66
N ILE A 17 -2.04 5.87 24.88
CA ILE A 17 -3.37 5.46 25.30
C ILE A 17 -4.04 6.57 26.09
N TYR A 18 -5.28 6.88 25.73
CA TYR A 18 -6.11 7.85 26.42
C TYR A 18 -7.16 7.14 27.27
N THR A 19 -7.29 7.58 28.51
CA THR A 19 -8.28 7.08 29.46
C THR A 19 -9.06 8.25 30.02
N GLU A 20 -10.34 8.02 30.29
CA GLU A 20 -11.22 8.99 30.95
C GLU A 20 -11.62 8.46 32.32
N GLN A 21 -11.34 9.23 33.37
CA GLN A 21 -11.81 8.97 34.73
C GLN A 21 -12.39 10.26 35.30
N ASP A 22 -13.61 10.20 35.83
CA ASP A 22 -14.33 11.35 36.41
C ASP A 22 -14.37 12.59 35.49
N GLY A 23 -14.54 12.37 34.18
CA GLY A 23 -14.57 13.44 33.17
C GLY A 23 -13.20 14.06 32.84
N LYS A 24 -12.11 13.51 33.39
CA LYS A 24 -10.74 13.95 33.10
C LYS A 24 -10.06 12.95 32.16
N ILE A 25 -9.60 13.45 31.02
CA ILE A 25 -8.80 12.67 30.07
C ILE A 25 -7.33 12.71 30.50
N SER A 26 -6.69 11.54 30.55
CA SER A 26 -5.25 11.39 30.74
C SER A 26 -4.67 10.53 29.62
N GLY A 27 -3.53 10.97 29.08
CA GLY A 27 -2.77 10.23 28.07
C GLY A 27 -1.49 9.67 28.68
N LYS A 28 -1.19 8.40 28.41
CA LYS A 28 0.07 7.75 28.79
C LYS A 28 0.75 7.19 27.55
N ARG A 29 2.07 7.33 27.45
CA ARG A 29 2.83 6.72 26.36
C ARG A 29 2.84 5.22 26.54
N VAL A 30 2.56 4.49 25.49
CA VAL A 30 2.41 3.03 25.53
C VAL A 30 3.71 2.34 25.95
N THR A 31 4.86 2.84 25.47
CA THR A 31 6.19 2.35 25.84
C THR A 31 6.56 2.54 27.31
N ASP A 32 5.81 3.36 28.06
CA ASP A 32 6.05 3.63 29.48
C ASP A 32 5.17 2.76 30.39
N LEU A 33 4.23 1.99 29.83
CA LEU A 33 3.30 1.12 30.56
C LEU A 33 3.86 -0.30 30.71
N PRO A 34 3.67 -0.97 31.85
CA PRO A 34 3.81 -2.42 31.93
C PRO A 34 2.65 -3.12 31.20
N LEU A 35 2.84 -4.39 30.81
CA LEU A 35 1.86 -5.13 30.01
C LEU A 35 0.52 -5.29 30.73
N ASP A 36 0.53 -5.58 32.03
CA ASP A 36 -0.69 -5.77 32.83
C ASP A 36 -1.56 -4.51 32.88
N GLU A 37 -0.94 -3.34 33.01
CA GLU A 37 -1.62 -2.05 32.93
C GLU A 37 -2.16 -1.80 31.52
N PHE A 38 -1.36 -2.03 30.47
CA PHE A 38 -1.80 -1.86 29.08
C PHE A 38 -3.05 -2.71 28.75
N LEU A 39 -3.04 -3.99 29.15
CA LEU A 39 -4.15 -4.92 28.96
C LEU A 39 -5.38 -4.60 29.81
N SER A 40 -5.24 -3.79 30.85
CA SER A 40 -6.39 -3.37 31.67
C SER A 40 -7.34 -2.41 30.93
N TYR A 41 -6.89 -1.86 29.80
CA TYR A 41 -7.64 -0.88 29.02
C TYR A 41 -8.35 -1.53 27.83
N GLY A 42 -9.54 -1.00 27.49
CA GLY A 42 -10.15 -1.14 26.17
C GLY A 42 -10.28 -2.56 25.59
N PRO A 43 -10.35 -2.68 24.25
CA PRO A 43 -10.40 -3.96 23.54
C PRO A 43 -9.08 -4.75 23.55
N GLN A 44 -7.94 -4.11 23.82
CA GLN A 44 -6.62 -4.74 23.82
C GLN A 44 -6.44 -5.79 24.92
N LYS A 45 -7.32 -5.84 25.92
CA LYS A 45 -7.38 -6.91 26.93
C LYS A 45 -7.46 -8.32 26.34
N ASP A 46 -7.96 -8.45 25.11
CA ASP A 46 -8.13 -9.72 24.39
C ASP A 46 -7.07 -9.91 23.29
N GLN A 47 -5.93 -9.20 23.33
CA GLN A 47 -4.91 -9.28 22.28
C GLN A 47 -4.35 -10.70 22.06
N ASP A 48 -4.43 -11.56 23.08
CA ASP A 48 -3.99 -12.96 22.99
C ASP A 48 -4.82 -13.75 21.95
N LYS A 49 -6.00 -13.24 21.60
CA LYS A 49 -6.90 -13.76 20.57
C LYS A 49 -6.76 -13.05 19.23
N ALA A 50 -5.79 -12.13 19.07
CA ALA A 50 -5.64 -11.35 17.84
C ALA A 50 -5.44 -12.21 16.58
N PHE A 51 -4.98 -13.45 16.74
CA PHE A 51 -4.75 -14.41 15.66
C PHE A 51 -5.76 -15.58 15.66
N GLU A 52 -6.74 -15.58 16.56
CA GLU A 52 -7.74 -16.64 16.64
C GLU A 52 -8.64 -16.60 15.39
N GLY A 53 -8.73 -17.71 14.67
CA GLY A 53 -9.54 -17.82 13.45
C GLY A 53 -8.92 -17.25 12.18
N VAL A 54 -7.66 -16.80 12.22
CA VAL A 54 -6.93 -16.39 11.01
C VAL A 54 -6.45 -17.63 10.26
N ASP A 55 -6.72 -17.70 8.95
CA ASP A 55 -6.27 -18.79 8.09
C ASP A 55 -4.73 -18.82 8.02
N ALA A 56 -4.13 -20.00 8.14
CA ALA A 56 -2.68 -20.19 8.19
C ALA A 56 -1.95 -19.78 6.89
N LEU A 57 -2.68 -19.59 5.78
CA LEU A 57 -2.14 -19.12 4.51
C LEU A 57 -2.11 -17.59 4.41
N VAL A 58 -2.71 -16.86 5.35
CA VAL A 58 -2.65 -15.40 5.41
C VAL A 58 -1.30 -14.98 5.96
N GLY A 59 -0.52 -14.28 5.13
CA GLY A 59 0.72 -13.63 5.57
C GLY A 59 0.44 -12.36 6.37
N PHE A 60 1.44 -11.90 7.13
CA PHE A 60 1.36 -10.67 7.93
C PHE A 60 2.44 -9.68 7.50
N ASN A 61 2.03 -8.42 7.35
CA ASN A 61 2.94 -7.29 7.28
C ASN A 61 2.95 -6.63 8.65
N VAL A 62 4.13 -6.54 9.26
CA VAL A 62 4.30 -5.92 10.58
C VAL A 62 5.01 -4.60 10.41
N GLU A 63 4.33 -3.50 10.75
CA GLU A 63 4.99 -2.21 10.87
C GLU A 63 5.79 -2.16 12.17
N LEU A 64 7.11 -1.99 12.03
CA LEU A 64 8.04 -1.76 13.13
C LEU A 64 8.49 -0.31 13.10
N LYS A 65 8.48 0.33 14.28
CA LYS A 65 9.06 1.67 14.46
C LYS A 65 10.53 1.47 14.81
N PHE A 66 11.41 1.73 13.85
CA PHE A 66 12.87 1.65 14.04
C PHE A 66 13.35 2.72 15.02
N ASP A 67 14.38 2.40 15.78
CA ASP A 67 15.10 3.36 16.62
C ASP A 67 16.01 4.24 15.74
N ASP A 68 15.88 5.56 15.86
CA ASP A 68 16.63 6.54 15.07
C ASP A 68 18.12 6.62 15.47
N ASP A 69 18.49 6.11 16.66
CA ASP A 69 19.85 6.16 17.20
C ASP A 69 20.68 4.88 16.93
N LEU A 70 20.10 3.90 16.21
CA LEU A 70 20.75 2.63 15.88
C LEU A 70 21.08 2.52 14.38
N ASP A 71 22.29 2.02 14.09
CA ASP A 71 22.73 1.70 12.74
C ASP A 71 22.41 0.22 12.41
N TYR A 72 21.45 -0.01 11.52
CA TYR A 72 21.05 -1.34 11.07
C TYR A 72 21.89 -1.82 9.90
N GLN A 73 22.27 -3.10 9.90
CA GLN A 73 22.96 -3.75 8.78
C GLN A 73 21.98 -4.19 7.69
N GLU A 74 22.48 -4.38 6.46
CA GLU A 74 21.67 -4.79 5.31
C GLU A 74 20.92 -6.11 5.56
N GLU A 75 21.56 -7.07 6.24
CA GLU A 75 20.94 -8.35 6.59
C GLU A 75 19.78 -8.20 7.58
N GLU A 76 19.80 -7.16 8.42
CA GLU A 76 18.73 -6.83 9.37
C GLU A 76 17.56 -6.11 8.70
N LEU A 77 17.79 -5.53 7.51
CA LEU A 77 16.79 -4.82 6.71
C LEU A 77 16.24 -5.67 5.55
N ALA A 78 16.74 -6.90 5.38
CA ALA A 78 16.20 -7.85 4.43
C ALA A 78 14.72 -8.16 4.76
N GLY A 79 13.83 -8.00 3.77
CA GLY A 79 12.39 -8.17 3.97
C GLY A 79 11.67 -6.94 4.54
N VAL A 80 12.37 -5.85 4.81
CA VAL A 80 11.78 -4.59 5.30
C VAL A 80 11.32 -3.72 4.13
N TYR A 81 10.20 -3.03 4.33
CA TYR A 81 9.71 -2.01 3.40
C TYR A 81 9.92 -0.61 3.99
N PHE A 82 10.29 0.36 3.17
CA PHE A 82 10.40 1.76 3.58
C PHE A 82 9.09 2.51 3.41
N LEU A 83 8.61 3.15 4.48
CA LEU A 83 7.40 3.97 4.47
C LEU A 83 7.70 5.42 4.06
N THR A 84 7.05 5.89 2.98
CA THR A 84 7.24 7.23 2.43
C THR A 84 5.91 7.93 2.17
N VAL A 85 5.87 9.26 2.33
CA VAL A 85 4.71 10.07 1.91
C VAL A 85 4.79 10.48 0.44
N GLY A 86 5.90 10.13 -0.24
CA GLY A 86 6.07 10.30 -1.68
C GLY A 86 5.92 11.74 -2.16
N GLY A 87 6.20 12.71 -1.30
CA GLY A 87 6.11 14.15 -1.62
C GLY A 87 4.71 14.75 -1.55
N THR A 88 3.73 14.02 -1.01
CA THR A 88 2.40 14.60 -0.71
C THR A 88 2.47 15.62 0.43
N GLN A 89 3.44 15.45 1.33
CA GLN A 89 3.81 16.35 2.41
C GLN A 89 5.34 16.46 2.44
N ILE A 90 5.86 17.62 2.84
CA ILE A 90 7.32 17.83 2.95
C ILE A 90 7.76 17.55 4.39
N HIS A 91 8.67 16.60 4.54
CA HIS A 91 9.34 16.27 5.78
C HIS A 91 10.79 16.78 5.79
N ALA A 92 11.36 16.96 6.98
CA ALA A 92 12.78 17.28 7.14
C ALA A 92 13.68 16.16 6.59
N ASP A 93 13.28 14.91 6.76
CA ASP A 93 13.93 13.77 6.12
C ASP A 93 13.58 13.72 4.62
N ALA A 94 14.56 14.09 3.79
CA ALA A 94 14.43 14.13 2.34
C ALA A 94 14.02 12.78 1.74
N ARG A 95 14.36 11.66 2.39
CA ARG A 95 14.05 10.30 1.92
C ARG A 95 12.55 10.04 1.81
N ARG A 96 11.74 10.76 2.61
CA ARG A 96 10.28 10.63 2.66
C ARG A 96 9.55 11.47 1.60
N ASN A 97 10.29 12.32 0.88
CA ASN A 97 9.70 13.40 0.06
C ASN A 97 9.51 13.03 -1.42
N SER A 98 9.92 11.84 -1.86
CA SER A 98 9.63 11.35 -3.21
C SER A 98 9.79 9.83 -3.30
N LEU A 99 9.20 9.23 -4.34
CA LEU A 99 9.44 7.83 -4.69
C LEU A 99 10.89 7.62 -5.14
N GLU A 100 11.50 8.62 -5.76
CA GLU A 100 12.90 8.58 -6.18
C GLU A 100 13.90 8.43 -5.04
N GLU A 101 13.76 9.24 -3.98
CA GLU A 101 14.63 9.11 -2.82
C GLU A 101 14.37 7.80 -2.07
N ALA A 102 13.11 7.35 -2.02
CA ALA A 102 12.74 6.05 -1.46
C ALA A 102 13.41 4.89 -2.21
N VAL A 103 13.42 4.92 -3.55
CA VAL A 103 14.14 3.91 -4.37
C VAL A 103 15.63 3.91 -4.06
N ARG A 104 16.25 5.08 -3.97
CA ARG A 104 17.69 5.18 -3.64
C ARG A 104 17.99 4.58 -2.28
N LEU A 105 17.18 4.91 -1.26
CA LEU A 105 17.34 4.36 0.08
C LEU A 105 17.19 2.83 0.07
N CYS A 106 16.13 2.32 -0.54
CA CYS A 106 15.86 0.88 -0.55
C CYS A 106 16.98 0.10 -1.25
N ARG A 107 17.49 0.62 -2.38
CA ARG A 107 18.62 0.00 -3.09
C ARG A 107 19.92 0.06 -2.31
N ALA A 108 20.18 1.16 -1.62
CA ALA A 108 21.40 1.31 -0.82
C ALA A 108 21.39 0.44 0.45
N GLY A 109 20.21 0.16 1.02
CA GLY A 109 20.05 -0.63 2.24
C GLY A 109 19.58 -2.07 2.04
N GLY A 110 19.44 -2.54 0.79
CA GLY A 110 18.96 -3.90 0.50
C GLY A 110 17.51 -4.18 0.91
N LEU A 111 16.65 -3.15 1.00
CA LEU A 111 15.25 -3.30 1.41
C LEU A 111 14.41 -4.00 0.33
N GLN A 112 13.35 -4.67 0.77
CA GLN A 112 12.44 -5.41 -0.09
C GLN A 112 11.56 -4.50 -0.97
N GLY A 113 11.22 -3.31 -0.49
CA GLY A 113 10.30 -2.46 -1.22
C GLY A 113 9.92 -1.16 -0.50
N ILE A 114 8.93 -0.50 -1.06
CA ILE A 114 8.43 0.81 -0.63
C ILE A 114 6.94 0.67 -0.29
N VAL A 115 6.52 1.32 0.79
CA VAL A 115 5.12 1.58 1.11
C VAL A 115 4.90 3.09 0.94
N SER A 116 4.12 3.51 -0.06
CA SER A 116 3.92 4.92 -0.40
C SER A 116 2.48 5.38 -0.14
N GLU A 117 2.29 6.65 0.22
CA GLU A 117 0.94 7.24 0.19
C GLU A 117 0.40 7.19 -1.25
N ALA A 118 -0.84 6.74 -1.42
CA ALA A 118 -1.43 6.42 -2.72
C ALA A 118 -1.55 7.63 -3.66
N ARG A 119 -1.82 8.83 -3.16
CA ARG A 119 -1.84 10.06 -3.99
C ARG A 119 -0.47 10.34 -4.60
N ALA A 120 0.63 9.98 -3.95
CA ALA A 120 1.96 10.17 -4.52
C ALA A 120 2.14 9.39 -5.83
N VAL A 121 1.60 8.17 -5.88
CA VAL A 121 1.60 7.30 -7.06
C VAL A 121 0.79 7.92 -8.20
N PHE A 122 -0.41 8.43 -7.91
CA PHE A 122 -1.23 9.10 -8.92
C PHE A 122 -0.64 10.42 -9.43
N ARG A 123 0.07 11.17 -8.57
CA ARG A 123 0.77 12.40 -8.98
C ARG A 123 1.99 12.11 -9.85
N HIS A 124 2.63 10.95 -9.67
CA HIS A 124 3.83 10.57 -10.40
C HIS A 124 3.76 9.15 -10.98
N PRO A 125 2.87 8.87 -11.96
CA PRO A 125 2.71 7.53 -12.54
C PRO A 125 4.01 6.92 -13.09
N SER A 126 4.87 7.73 -13.68
CA SER A 126 6.17 7.29 -14.21
C SER A 126 7.15 6.82 -13.12
N ALA A 127 6.96 7.26 -11.88
CA ALA A 127 7.78 6.81 -10.76
C ALA A 127 7.51 5.33 -10.44
N VAL A 128 6.29 4.83 -10.66
CA VAL A 128 5.96 3.41 -10.45
C VAL A 128 6.83 2.51 -11.31
N ALA A 129 6.95 2.84 -12.61
CA ALA A 129 7.82 2.08 -13.52
C ALA A 129 9.26 2.03 -13.02
N ARG A 130 9.78 3.14 -12.47
CA ARG A 130 11.14 3.20 -11.92
C ARG A 130 11.33 2.36 -10.67
N VAL A 131 10.31 2.25 -9.81
CA VAL A 131 10.33 1.32 -8.66
C VAL A 131 10.47 -0.12 -9.18
N LYS A 132 9.69 -0.49 -10.20
CA LYS A 132 9.73 -1.82 -10.81
C LYS A 132 11.04 -2.16 -11.50
N GLU A 133 11.57 -1.22 -12.28
CA GLU A 133 12.89 -1.35 -12.92
C GLU A 133 14.03 -1.49 -11.89
N SER A 134 13.77 -1.16 -10.61
CA SER A 134 14.72 -1.30 -9.51
C SER A 134 14.57 -2.62 -8.74
N ASP A 135 13.76 -3.57 -9.22
CA ASP A 135 13.43 -4.84 -8.54
C ASP A 135 12.89 -4.64 -7.11
N LEU A 136 12.16 -3.54 -6.88
CA LEU A 136 11.53 -3.24 -5.60
C LEU A 136 10.03 -3.49 -5.68
N SER A 137 9.48 -4.06 -4.61
CA SER A 137 8.03 -4.11 -4.43
C SER A 137 7.49 -2.72 -4.09
N LEU A 138 6.30 -2.39 -4.58
CA LEU A 138 5.58 -1.15 -4.28
C LEU A 138 4.21 -1.49 -3.70
N LEU A 139 4.03 -1.14 -2.44
CA LEU A 139 2.73 -1.14 -1.76
C LEU A 139 2.26 0.30 -1.55
N THR A 140 0.97 0.49 -1.35
CA THR A 140 0.43 1.82 -1.01
C THR A 140 -0.44 1.80 0.24
N TYR A 141 -0.61 2.97 0.84
CA TYR A 141 -1.56 3.26 1.91
C TYR A 141 -2.27 4.60 1.66
N GLY A 142 -3.30 4.89 2.45
CA GLY A 142 -3.97 6.19 2.44
C GLY A 142 -5.42 6.10 1.97
N GLN A 143 -6.13 7.22 2.02
CA GLN A 143 -7.60 7.25 1.84
C GLN A 143 -8.06 6.73 0.46
N LEU A 144 -7.24 6.94 -0.58
CA LEU A 144 -7.56 6.44 -1.92
C LEU A 144 -7.59 4.91 -2.00
N ASN A 145 -6.96 4.20 -1.06
CA ASN A 145 -7.03 2.74 -1.04
C ASN A 145 -8.40 2.21 -0.62
N ASN A 146 -9.25 3.06 -0.03
CA ASN A 146 -10.64 2.71 0.27
C ASN A 146 -11.59 3.04 -0.90
N VAL A 147 -11.06 3.42 -2.08
CA VAL A 147 -11.84 3.69 -3.30
C VAL A 147 -11.56 2.58 -4.33
N PRO A 148 -12.53 1.71 -4.65
CA PRO A 148 -12.32 0.57 -5.56
C PRO A 148 -11.70 0.94 -6.91
N GLU A 149 -12.19 2.01 -7.54
CA GLU A 149 -11.68 2.50 -8.82
C GLU A 149 -10.20 2.93 -8.73
N ALA A 150 -9.80 3.55 -7.61
CA ALA A 150 -8.42 3.94 -7.40
C ALA A 150 -7.51 2.73 -7.19
N VAL A 151 -7.94 1.73 -6.41
CA VAL A 151 -7.19 0.48 -6.22
C VAL A 151 -7.00 -0.27 -7.53
N TYR A 152 -8.06 -0.35 -8.36
CA TYR A 152 -7.95 -0.98 -9.67
C TYR A 152 -6.96 -0.26 -10.59
N MET A 153 -6.96 1.08 -10.60
CA MET A 153 -5.97 1.85 -11.35
C MET A 153 -4.54 1.62 -10.85
N GLN A 154 -4.35 1.55 -9.53
CA GLN A 154 -3.04 1.22 -8.94
C GLN A 154 -2.56 -0.16 -9.40
N HIS A 155 -3.44 -1.16 -9.47
CA HIS A 155 -3.12 -2.47 -10.03
C HIS A 155 -2.65 -2.38 -11.49
N LEU A 156 -3.36 -1.62 -12.34
CA LEU A 156 -2.96 -1.41 -13.75
C LEU A 156 -1.62 -0.66 -13.89
N MET A 157 -1.30 0.23 -12.95
CA MET A 157 -0.01 0.92 -12.90
C MET A 157 1.13 0.02 -12.43
N GLY A 158 0.81 -1.17 -11.90
CA GLY A 158 1.76 -2.16 -11.43
C GLY A 158 2.00 -2.13 -9.91
N VAL A 159 1.21 -1.44 -9.10
CA VAL A 159 1.32 -1.53 -7.63
C VAL A 159 1.08 -2.98 -7.18
N ASP A 160 1.95 -3.53 -6.31
CA ASP A 160 1.92 -4.95 -5.90
C ASP A 160 0.85 -5.25 -4.85
N GLY A 161 0.45 -4.24 -4.07
CA GLY A 161 -0.55 -4.40 -3.03
C GLY A 161 -0.97 -3.08 -2.41
N VAL A 162 -2.13 -3.11 -1.76
CA VAL A 162 -2.75 -1.94 -1.14
C VAL A 162 -3.10 -2.24 0.30
N ILE A 163 -2.80 -1.31 1.20
CA ILE A 163 -3.24 -1.33 2.59
C ILE A 163 -4.57 -0.60 2.66
N VAL A 164 -5.62 -1.29 3.11
CA VAL A 164 -7.03 -0.85 3.07
C VAL A 164 -7.68 -1.06 4.43
N ASP A 165 -8.68 -0.24 4.74
CA ASP A 165 -9.53 -0.44 5.93
C ASP A 165 -10.68 -1.40 5.62
N LEU A 166 -11.20 -1.35 4.38
CA LEU A 166 -12.38 -2.09 3.92
C LEU A 166 -11.97 -3.32 3.08
N VAL A 167 -11.29 -4.28 3.72
CA VAL A 167 -10.67 -5.44 3.03
C VAL A 167 -11.65 -6.19 2.13
N GLN A 168 -12.83 -6.56 2.65
CA GLN A 168 -13.80 -7.35 1.91
C GLN A 168 -14.31 -6.59 0.68
N GLU A 169 -14.74 -5.34 0.86
CA GLU A 169 -15.33 -4.52 -0.21
C GLU A 169 -14.33 -4.28 -1.35
N ILE A 170 -13.07 -3.97 -1.00
CA ILE A 170 -12.02 -3.75 -1.99
C ILE A 170 -11.65 -5.06 -2.70
N ALA A 171 -11.49 -6.16 -1.96
CA ALA A 171 -11.12 -7.45 -2.55
C ALA A 171 -12.17 -7.96 -3.54
N GLU A 172 -13.46 -7.83 -3.20
CA GLU A 172 -14.58 -8.18 -4.08
C GLU A 172 -14.58 -7.30 -5.33
N ALA A 173 -14.51 -5.97 -5.17
CA ALA A 173 -14.54 -5.04 -6.29
C ALA A 173 -13.36 -5.23 -7.26
N VAL A 174 -12.14 -5.42 -6.74
CA VAL A 174 -10.96 -5.68 -7.57
C VAL A 174 -11.09 -7.00 -8.35
N SER A 175 -11.65 -8.03 -7.71
CA SER A 175 -11.90 -9.33 -8.36
C SER A 175 -12.91 -9.21 -9.50
N GLU A 176 -13.98 -8.44 -9.30
CA GLU A 176 -14.96 -8.16 -10.36
C GLU A 176 -14.34 -7.41 -11.53
N PHE A 177 -13.52 -6.38 -11.28
CA PHE A 177 -12.86 -5.64 -12.34
C PHE A 177 -11.90 -6.52 -13.16
N ALA A 178 -11.12 -7.37 -12.49
CA ALA A 178 -10.22 -8.30 -13.16
C ALA A 178 -10.98 -9.30 -14.05
N ALA A 179 -12.14 -9.79 -13.60
CA ALA A 179 -12.98 -10.70 -14.38
C ALA A 179 -13.59 -10.04 -15.63
N VAL A 180 -13.86 -8.72 -15.58
CA VAL A 180 -14.47 -7.96 -16.69
C VAL A 180 -13.46 -7.60 -17.78
N VAL A 181 -12.17 -7.49 -17.45
CA VAL A 181 -11.10 -7.10 -18.39
C VAL A 181 -10.31 -8.29 -18.94
N ALA A 182 -10.58 -9.50 -18.43
CA ALA A 182 -10.05 -10.73 -19.01
C ALA A 182 -10.45 -10.83 -20.50
N PRO A 183 -9.49 -11.12 -21.42
CA PRO A 183 -9.80 -11.24 -22.82
C PRO A 183 -10.83 -12.35 -23.04
N GLU A 184 -11.92 -12.05 -23.75
CA GLU A 184 -12.87 -13.04 -24.26
C GLU A 184 -12.09 -14.18 -24.93
N PRO A 185 -12.41 -15.46 -24.65
CA PRO A 185 -11.75 -16.57 -25.31
C PRO A 185 -11.96 -16.42 -26.82
N SER A 186 -10.86 -16.26 -27.55
CA SER A 186 -10.89 -16.10 -29.00
C SER A 186 -11.61 -17.30 -29.62
N PRO A 187 -12.68 -17.10 -30.41
CA PRO A 187 -13.27 -18.20 -31.15
C PRO A 187 -12.23 -18.73 -32.15
N GLU A 188 -12.06 -20.05 -32.18
CA GLU A 188 -11.07 -20.79 -32.96
C GLU A 188 -10.86 -20.22 -34.37
N GLU A 189 -9.60 -19.98 -34.73
CA GLU A 189 -9.19 -19.50 -36.05
C GLU A 189 -9.50 -20.54 -37.15
N GLY A 190 -10.61 -20.34 -37.84
CA GLY A 190 -10.89 -20.92 -39.15
C GLY A 190 -10.14 -20.19 -40.26
N GLN A 191 -9.39 -20.96 -41.06
CA GLN A 191 -8.48 -20.57 -42.15
C GLN A 191 -8.95 -19.53 -43.20
N ALA A 192 -7.96 -18.75 -43.65
CA ALA A 192 -7.58 -18.38 -45.03
C ALA A 192 -7.85 -16.94 -45.54
N GLY A 193 -6.77 -16.25 -45.97
CA GLY A 193 -6.85 -15.35 -47.14
C GLY A 193 -5.92 -14.12 -47.23
N ARG A 194 -4.71 -14.33 -47.79
CA ARG A 194 -3.91 -13.44 -48.67
C ARG A 194 -3.33 -12.09 -48.19
N LEU A 195 -2.03 -11.96 -48.49
CA LEU A 195 -1.12 -10.82 -48.35
C LEU A 195 -1.35 -9.70 -49.37
N GLY A 196 -1.14 -8.45 -48.95
CA GLY A 196 -0.81 -7.30 -49.80
C GLY A 196 0.04 -6.29 -49.00
N PRO A 197 1.14 -5.71 -49.54
CA PRO A 197 2.01 -4.82 -48.80
C PRO A 197 1.61 -3.36 -49.04
N ASP A 198 1.22 -2.65 -48.00
CA ASP A 198 1.38 -1.19 -47.96
C ASP A 198 1.68 -0.76 -46.52
N ARG A 199 2.96 -0.49 -46.25
CA ARG A 199 3.44 -0.04 -44.93
C ARG A 199 3.22 1.47 -44.81
N ALA A 200 2.03 1.85 -44.38
CA ALA A 200 1.83 3.14 -43.72
C ALA A 200 2.32 3.05 -42.27
N ALA A 201 3.12 4.05 -41.84
CA ALA A 201 3.62 4.16 -40.48
C ALA A 201 2.46 4.12 -39.45
N PRO A 202 2.62 3.49 -38.27
CA PRO A 202 1.53 3.39 -37.32
C PRO A 202 1.20 4.78 -36.79
N ALA A 203 0.02 5.28 -37.17
CA ALA A 203 -0.61 6.39 -36.49
C ALA A 203 -0.66 6.06 -34.99
N LYS A 204 -0.29 7.03 -34.14
CA LYS A 204 -0.44 6.94 -32.68
C LYS A 204 -1.92 6.63 -32.42
N LYS A 205 -2.23 5.35 -32.18
CA LYS A 205 -3.58 4.91 -31.85
C LYS A 205 -3.91 5.59 -30.52
N THR A 206 -4.89 6.48 -30.54
CA THR A 206 -5.57 6.93 -29.33
C THR A 206 -5.99 5.67 -28.58
N PRO A 207 -5.62 5.51 -27.29
CA PRO A 207 -6.07 4.37 -26.50
C PRO A 207 -7.60 4.35 -26.52
N ASN A 208 -8.18 3.23 -26.93
CA ASN A 208 -9.62 3.07 -27.02
C ASN A 208 -10.11 2.53 -25.68
N PHE A 209 -10.46 3.43 -24.77
CA PHE A 209 -11.06 3.07 -23.50
C PHE A 209 -12.52 2.66 -23.73
N SER A 210 -12.92 1.54 -23.13
CA SER A 210 -14.32 1.16 -23.00
C SER A 210 -15.13 2.26 -22.28
N GLN A 211 -16.44 2.31 -22.54
CA GLN A 211 -17.36 3.22 -21.85
C GLN A 211 -17.28 3.08 -20.32
N ARG A 212 -16.97 1.88 -19.82
CA ARG A 212 -16.78 1.62 -18.39
C ARG A 212 -15.47 2.20 -17.87
N GLU A 213 -14.34 2.06 -18.58
CA GLU A 213 -13.07 2.73 -18.26
C GLU A 213 -13.19 4.26 -18.23
N ILE A 214 -13.96 4.82 -19.16
CA ILE A 214 -14.27 6.26 -19.15
C ILE A 214 -15.08 6.64 -17.92
N SER A 215 -16.10 5.84 -17.55
CA SER A 215 -16.89 6.08 -16.35
C SER A 215 -16.05 5.99 -15.06
N PHE A 216 -15.04 5.11 -15.02
CA PHE A 216 -14.10 4.99 -13.90
C PHE A 216 -13.22 6.24 -13.79
N LEU A 217 -12.62 6.69 -14.89
CA LEU A 217 -11.84 7.93 -14.92
C LEU A 217 -12.67 9.12 -14.43
N LEU A 218 -13.94 9.21 -14.83
CA LEU A 218 -14.84 10.28 -14.39
C LEU A 218 -15.14 10.24 -12.89
N ARG A 219 -15.23 9.05 -12.28
CA ARG A 219 -15.42 8.88 -10.83
C ARG A 219 -14.16 9.13 -10.02
N LEU A 220 -12.99 8.89 -10.59
CA LEU A 220 -11.71 9.07 -9.92
C LEU A 220 -11.23 10.53 -9.91
N ILE A 221 -11.58 11.31 -10.94
CA ILE A 221 -11.13 12.72 -11.07
C ILE A 221 -11.39 13.56 -9.80
N PRO A 222 -12.58 13.54 -9.16
CA PRO A 222 -12.84 14.31 -7.94
C PRO A 222 -11.91 13.96 -6.77
N GLU A 223 -11.46 12.71 -6.68
CA GLU A 223 -10.60 12.21 -5.60
C GLU A 223 -9.13 12.60 -5.78
N LEU A 224 -8.71 12.83 -7.04
CA LEU A 224 -7.33 13.24 -7.36
C LEU A 224 -7.09 14.74 -7.22
N VAL A 225 -8.16 15.54 -7.22
CA VAL A 225 -8.09 17.01 -7.17
C VAL A 225 -8.14 17.55 -5.73
N GLN A 226 -8.48 16.70 -4.75
CA GLN A 226 -8.51 17.01 -3.31
C GLN A 226 -7.22 16.54 -2.62
#